data_AF-A0A1V2RSL3-F1
#
_entry.id   AF-A0A1V2RSL3-F1
#
_cell.length_a   1.000
_cell.length_b   1.000
_cell.length_c   1.000
_cell.angle_alpha   90.00
_cell.angle_beta   90.00
_cell.angle_gamma   90.00
#
_symmetry.space_group_name_H-M   'P 1'
#
loop_
_entity.id
_entity.type
_entity.pdbx_description
1 polymer ?
#
loop_
_entity_poly.entity_id
_entity_poly.type
_entity_poly.pdbx_seq_one_letter_code
_entity_poly.pdbx_strand_id
1 'polypeptide(L)' 'MGQGVHVQDLPGVGKRYDIDLGRADQRISVVMRSGGVRDLYVFASDSADPTAVIELSEEQARKVGAVLAATFFEA' A
#
# COMPACT_ATOMS: atom_id res chain seq x y z
N MET A 1 10.27 -4.92 -11.29
CA MET A 1 9.76 -3.93 -10.31
C MET A 1 10.64 -3.98 -9.07
N GLY A 2 11.88 -3.47 -9.17
CA GLY A 2 12.96 -3.90 -8.26
C GLY A 2 13.79 -2.77 -7.63
N GLN A 3 13.37 -1.52 -7.72
CA GLN A 3 13.93 -0.45 -6.89
C GLN A 3 12.78 0.25 -6.18
N GLY A 4 12.89 0.40 -4.85
CA GLY A 4 11.91 1.11 -4.04
C GLY A 4 10.70 0.30 -3.55
N VAL A 5 10.69 -1.04 -3.66
CA VAL A 5 9.67 -1.87 -3.02
C VAL A 5 10.31 -2.97 -2.18
N HIS A 6 10.03 -2.97 -0.89
CA HIS A 6 10.48 -3.97 0.07
C HIS A 6 9.31 -4.89 0.45
N VAL A 7 9.51 -6.20 0.39
CA VAL A 7 8.46 -7.19 0.68
C VAL A 7 8.76 -7.90 1.98
N GLN A 8 7.77 -8.01 2.86
CA GLN A 8 7.87 -8.74 4.12
C GLN A 8 6.71 -9.73 4.26
N ASP A 9 7.03 -10.99 4.55
CA ASP A 9 6.05 -11.99 4.95
C ASP A 9 5.56 -11.73 6.38
N LEU A 10 4.24 -11.76 6.57
CA LEU A 10 3.58 -11.59 7.87
C LEU A 10 2.86 -12.89 8.23
N PRO A 11 3.48 -13.79 9.02
CA PRO A 11 2.90 -15.08 9.39
C PRO A 11 1.50 -14.94 9.99
N GLY A 12 0.53 -15.68 9.44
CA GLY A 12 -0.86 -15.63 9.87
C GLY A 12 -1.68 -14.43 9.36
N VAL A 13 -1.05 -13.44 8.73
CA VAL A 13 -1.73 -12.23 8.21
C VAL A 13 -1.67 -12.18 6.68
N GLY A 14 -0.49 -12.27 6.08
CA GLY A 14 -0.30 -12.16 4.64
C GLY A 14 1.08 -11.60 4.26
N LYS A 15 1.13 -10.64 3.34
CA LYS A 15 2.38 -9.98 2.89
C LYS A 15 2.26 -8.47 2.97
N ARG A 16 3.31 -7.80 3.45
CA ARG A 16 3.48 -6.34 3.41
C ARG A 16 4.40 -5.94 2.27
N TYR A 17 4.05 -4.85 1.59
CA TYR A 17 4.83 -4.21 0.55
C TYR A 17 5.07 -2.77 0.97
N ASP A 18 6.32 -2.43 1.30
CA ASP A 18 6.73 -1.06 1.63
C ASP A 18 7.27 -0.40 0.37
N ILE A 19 6.66 0.71 -0.05
CA ILE A 19 6.92 1.43 -1.29
C ILE A 19 7.58 2.77 -0.95
N ASP A 20 8.82 2.95 -1.38
CA ASP A 20 9.59 4.17 -1.22
C ASP A 20 9.08 5.23 -2.20
N LEU A 21 8.78 6.44 -1.70
CA LEU A 21 8.24 7.54 -2.52
C LEU A 21 9.31 8.54 -2.99
N GLY A 22 10.58 8.17 -2.89
CA GLY A 22 11.72 9.03 -3.25
C GLY A 22 12.06 10.12 -2.24
N ARG A 23 11.28 10.26 -1.15
CA ARG A 23 11.62 11.04 0.03
C ARG A 23 11.91 10.11 1.20
N ALA A 24 12.93 10.41 2.00
CA ALA A 24 13.40 9.54 3.07
C ALA A 24 12.37 9.35 4.21
N ASP A 25 11.48 10.32 4.38
CA ASP A 25 10.44 10.37 5.42
C ASP A 25 9.05 9.98 4.90
N GLN A 26 8.93 9.52 3.65
CA GLN A 26 7.65 9.15 3.08
C GLN A 26 7.66 7.74 2.49
N ARG A 27 6.67 6.96 2.89
CA ARG A 27 6.43 5.64 2.31
C ARG A 27 4.95 5.30 2.33
N ILE A 28 4.57 4.40 1.44
CA ILE A 28 3.29 3.72 1.48
C ILE A 28 3.55 2.26 1.80
N SER A 29 2.85 1.72 2.80
CA SER A 29 2.87 0.27 3.06
C SER A 29 1.52 -0.32 2.70
N VAL A 30 1.53 -1.42 1.93
CA VAL A 30 0.33 -2.19 1.60
C VAL A 30 0.41 -3.55 2.25
N VAL A 31 -0.53 -3.89 3.12
CA VAL A 31 -0.68 -5.24 3.66
C VAL A 31 -1.78 -5.96 2.89
N MET A 32 -1.40 -7.00 2.14
CA MET A 32 -2.36 -7.92 1.53
C MET A 32 -2.64 -9.04 2.52
N ARG A 33 -3.82 -9.02 3.13
CA ARG A 33 -4.27 -10.08 4.05
C ARG A 33 -4.77 -11.30 3.28
N SER A 34 -4.67 -12.48 3.89
CA SER A 34 -5.13 -13.75 3.31
C SER A 34 -6.62 -13.78 2.92
N GLY A 35 -7.47 -12.94 3.55
CA GLY A 35 -8.90 -12.83 3.26
C GLY A 35 -9.27 -11.87 2.12
N GLY A 36 -8.30 -11.40 1.31
CA GLY A 36 -8.56 -10.45 0.22
C GLY A 36 -8.79 -9.00 0.68
N VAL A 37 -8.63 -8.71 1.97
CA VAL A 37 -8.59 -7.34 2.47
C VAL A 37 -7.19 -6.76 2.25
N ARG A 38 -7.12 -5.49 1.86
CA ARG A 38 -5.85 -4.74 1.73
C ARG A 38 -5.86 -3.57 2.69
N ASP A 39 -4.81 -3.42 3.46
CA ASP A 39 -4.60 -2.21 4.26
C ASP A 39 -3.60 -1.30 3.58
N LEU A 40 -3.94 -0.03 3.44
CA LEU A 40 -3.07 1.03 2.99
C LEU A 40 -2.63 1.87 4.18
N TYR A 41 -1.34 1.85 4.49
CA TYR A 41 -0.72 2.70 5.49
C TYR A 41 0.05 3.82 4.81
N VAL A 42 -0.21 5.06 5.22
CA VAL A 42 0.47 6.25 4.70
C VAL A 42 1.38 6.81 5.78
N PHE A 43 2.68 6.92 5.48
CA PHE A 43 3.66 7.58 6.32
C PHE A 43 4.10 8.87 5.62
N ALA A 44 3.73 10.01 6.17
CA ALA A 44 4.03 11.34 5.62
C ALA A 44 5.07 12.12 6.44
N SER A 45 5.78 11.44 7.34
CA SER A 45 6.82 11.96 8.24
C SER A 45 7.73 10.82 8.68
N ASP A 46 8.83 11.14 9.38
CA ASP A 46 9.77 10.17 9.98
C ASP A 46 9.18 9.36 11.16
N SER A 47 7.93 9.62 11.54
CA SER A 47 7.20 8.87 12.55
C SER A 47 7.11 7.37 12.21
N ALA A 48 7.28 6.54 13.23
CA ALA A 48 7.01 5.11 13.15
C ALA A 48 5.51 4.79 12.99
N ASP A 49 4.64 5.72 13.38
CA ASP A 49 3.20 5.59 13.27
C ASP A 49 2.69 6.17 11.93
N PRO A 50 1.74 5.49 11.27
CA PRO A 50 1.16 5.98 10.03
C PRO A 50 0.31 7.23 10.28
N THR A 51 0.40 8.19 9.37
CA THR A 51 -0.49 9.36 9.33
C THR A 51 -1.93 8.95 9.02
N ALA A 52 -2.12 7.88 8.24
CA ALA A 52 -3.42 7.34 7.93
C ALA A 52 -3.36 5.82 7.68
N VAL A 53 -4.45 5.14 8.01
CA VAL A 53 -4.69 3.73 7.68
C VAL A 53 -6.05 3.60 7.03
N ILE A 54 -6.10 2.96 5.86
CA ILE A 54 -7.35 2.70 5.14
C ILE A 54 -7.44 1.22 4.86
N GLU A 55 -8.48 0.59 5.37
CA GLU A 55 -8.84 -0.78 5.02
C GLU A 55 -9.68 -0.77 3.74
N LEU A 56 -9.30 -1.59 2.77
CA LEU A 56 -9.95 -1.72 1.47
C LEU A 56 -10.40 -3.16 1.25
N SER A 57 -11.64 -3.33 0.83
CA SER A 57 -12.07 -4.59 0.24
C SER A 57 -11.28 -4.87 -1.04
N GLU A 58 -11.31 -6.12 -1.49
CA GLU A 58 -10.70 -6.51 -2.76
C GLU A 58 -11.18 -5.65 -3.94
N GLU A 59 -12.48 -5.37 -4.00
CA GLU A 59 -13.07 -4.55 -5.06
C GLU A 59 -12.60 -3.09 -4.99
N GLN A 60 -12.57 -2.51 -3.79
CA GLN A 60 -12.10 -1.14 -3.58
C GLN A 60 -10.61 -0.99 -3.92
N ALA A 61 -9.78 -1.95 -3.51
CA ALA A 61 -8.36 -1.96 -3.83
C ALA A 61 -8.10 -2.03 -5.33
N ARG A 62 -8.88 -2.83 -6.08
CA ARG A 62 -8.82 -2.85 -7.55
C ARG A 62 -9.16 -1.51 -8.17
N LYS A 63 -10.21 -0.82 -7.69
CA LYS A 63 -10.60 0.50 -8.20
C LYS A 63 -9.49 1.53 -7.99
N VAL A 64 -8.94 1.60 -6.77
CA VAL A 64 -7.81 2.48 -6.45
C VAL A 64 -6.60 2.16 -7.32
N GLY A 65 -6.24 0.89 -7.45
CA GLY A 65 -5.13 0.44 -8.29
C GLY A 65 -5.31 0.79 -9.77
N ALA A 66 -6.53 0.69 -10.30
CA ALA A 66 -6.84 1.05 -11.69
C ALA A 66 -6.65 2.56 -11.96
N VAL A 67 -7.08 3.41 -11.01
CA VAL A 67 -6.84 4.86 -11.09
C VAL A 67 -5.34 5.17 -11.01
N LEU A 68 -4.62 4.57 -10.05
CA LEU A 68 -3.17 4.79 -9.89
C LEU A 68 -2.36 4.31 -11.10
N ALA A 69 -2.78 3.22 -11.74
CA ALA A 69 -2.16 2.69 -12.95
C ALA A 69 -2.62 3.41 -14.24
N ALA A 70 -3.48 4.42 -14.14
CA ALA A 70 -4.10 5.13 -15.25
C ALA A 70 -4.83 4.21 -16.26
N THR A 71 -5.32 3.06 -15.80
CA THR A 71 -6.15 2.14 -16.61
C THR A 71 -7.64 2.48 -16.50
N PHE A 72 -8.00 3.32 -15.53
CA PHE A 72 -9.32 3.93 -15.39
C PHE A 72 -9.16 5.44 -15.14
N PHE A 73 -9.44 6.25 -16.15
CA PHE A 73 -9.42 7.72 -16.09
C PHE A 73 -10.56 8.24 -16.97
N GLU A 74 -11.41 9.10 -16.40
CA GLU A 74 -12.43 9.84 -17.16
C GLU A 74 -11.88 11.23 -17.48
N ALA A 75 -11.91 11.60 -18.76
CA ALA A 75 -11.40 12.86 -19.30
C ALA A 75 -12.50 13.90 -19.47
#